data_AF-A0A954FVH3-F1
#
_entry.id   AF-A0A954FVH3-F1
#
_cell.length_a   1.000
_cell.length_b   1.000
_cell.length_c   1.000
_cell.angle_alpha   90.00
_cell.angle_beta   90.00
_cell.angle_gamma   90.00
#
_symmetry.space_group_name_H-M   'P 1'
#
loop_
_entity.id
_entity.type
_entity.pdbx_description
1 polymer ?
#
loop_
_entity_poly.entity_id
_entity_poly.type
_entity_poly.pdbx_seq_one_letter_code
_entity_poly.pdbx_strand_id
1 'polypeptide(L)'
;MHTEQTCLGLELLNLETLLDHMMTSGDAVISNQPAVDSRLGGLSPRHTVDNMKSFLALPIYSQGDLIGVAGIANRPAGYDQQHVDFLKPLLVTGGTLLRAYRNEVRRKRNENALRISEERFSKVFHLNPMGKAIININTGKLIDVNESFLNTIQYAREEVIGKAINELNLYADPGVWDEIVRVVLQTGLVYDQETMLCIK
;
A
#
# COMPACT_ATOMS: atom_id res chain seq x y z
N MET A 1 -3.55 -13.78 5.10
CA MET A 1 -2.82 -13.99 6.37
C MET A 1 -1.61 -13.07 6.39
N HIS A 2 -1.80 -11.80 6.76
CA HIS A 2 -0.69 -10.90 7.06
C HIS A 2 -0.54 -10.90 8.57
N THR A 3 0.43 -11.67 9.05
CA THR A 3 0.93 -11.56 10.42
C THR A 3 1.47 -10.16 10.59
N GLU A 4 0.80 -9.38 11.43
CA GLU A 4 1.38 -8.20 12.05
C GLU A 4 2.75 -8.59 12.61
N GLN A 5 3.80 -8.07 11.99
CA GLN A 5 5.12 -8.05 12.60
C GLN A 5 5.03 -7.00 13.71
N THR A 6 4.43 -7.40 14.83
CA THR A 6 4.45 -6.68 16.09
C THR A 6 5.91 -6.45 16.43
N CYS A 7 6.31 -5.18 16.48
CA CYS A 7 7.65 -4.80 16.87
C CYS A 7 7.88 -5.35 18.29
N LEU A 8 8.81 -6.30 18.43
CA LEU A 8 9.18 -6.90 19.70
C LEU A 8 9.71 -5.81 20.62
N GLY A 9 8.87 -5.31 21.53
CA GLY A 9 9.31 -4.38 22.58
C GLY A 9 8.30 -3.30 22.93
N LEU A 10 7.14 -3.68 23.49
CA LEU A 10 6.35 -2.92 24.49
C LEU A 10 4.96 -3.56 24.72
N GLU A 11 4.86 -4.88 24.85
CA GLU A 11 3.60 -5.53 25.30
C GLU A 11 3.43 -5.48 26.84
N LEU A 12 3.75 -4.34 27.46
CA LEU A 12 3.82 -4.16 28.91
C LEU A 12 2.66 -3.33 29.49
N LEU A 13 1.99 -2.52 28.67
CA LEU A 13 0.96 -1.56 29.09
C LEU A 13 -0.21 -1.58 28.12
N ASN A 14 -1.39 -1.14 28.58
CA ASN A 14 -2.46 -0.79 27.67
C ASN A 14 -2.03 0.47 26.88
N LEU A 15 -1.32 0.23 25.77
CA LEU A 15 -0.79 1.26 24.89
C LEU A 15 -1.89 2.19 24.39
N GLU A 16 -3.13 1.73 24.24
CA GLU A 16 -4.25 2.57 23.81
C GLU A 16 -4.53 3.68 24.83
N THR A 17 -4.67 3.37 26.11
CA THR A 17 -4.95 4.39 27.14
C THR A 17 -3.81 5.40 27.28
N LEU A 18 -2.56 4.92 27.19
CA LEU A 18 -1.38 5.77 27.27
C LEU A 18 -1.23 6.65 26.03
N LEU A 19 -1.44 6.09 24.84
CA LEU A 19 -1.43 6.82 23.58
C LEU A 19 -2.54 7.85 23.54
N ASP A 20 -3.76 7.50 23.97
CA ASP A 20 -4.90 8.43 24.05
C ASP A 20 -4.57 9.62 24.94
N HIS A 21 -3.97 9.37 26.10
CA HIS A 21 -3.53 10.44 26.99
C HIS A 21 -2.50 11.33 26.29
N MET A 22 -1.47 10.77 25.67
CA MET A 22 -0.42 11.53 24.98
C MET A 22 -0.90 12.25 23.72
N MET A 23 -1.86 11.69 23.00
CA MET A 23 -2.51 12.36 21.86
C MET A 23 -3.32 13.56 22.31
N THR A 24 -3.92 13.47 23.50
CA THR A 24 -4.75 14.55 24.06
C THR A 24 -3.92 15.63 24.75
N SER A 25 -2.91 15.25 25.55
CA SER A 25 -2.09 16.19 26.33
C SER A 25 -0.87 16.70 25.56
N GLY A 26 -0.29 15.90 24.68
CA GLY A 26 0.99 16.18 24.03
C GLY A 26 2.23 15.87 24.89
N ASP A 27 2.04 15.44 26.14
CA ASP A 27 3.09 15.41 27.16
C ASP A 27 3.61 14.00 27.46
N ALA A 28 4.84 13.95 27.98
CA ALA A 28 5.41 12.74 28.53
C ALA A 28 4.61 12.25 29.76
N VAL A 29 4.55 10.93 29.94
CA VAL A 29 3.90 10.32 31.10
C VAL A 29 4.97 9.81 32.03
N ILE A 30 5.06 10.41 33.22
CA ILE A 30 5.91 9.98 34.32
C ILE A 30 5.04 9.29 35.36
N SER A 31 5.41 8.08 35.74
CA SER A 31 4.78 7.32 36.81
C SER A 31 5.82 6.66 37.71
N ASN A 32 5.96 7.12 38.95
CA ASN A 32 6.83 6.49 39.95
C ASN A 32 6.08 5.48 40.84
N GLN A 33 4.81 5.21 40.52
CA GLN A 33 3.98 4.16 41.13
C GLN A 33 3.02 3.58 40.07
N PRO A 34 3.53 2.87 39.04
CA PRO A 34 2.72 2.42 37.89
C PRO A 34 1.51 1.55 38.27
N ALA A 35 1.59 0.78 39.34
CA ALA A 35 0.53 -0.12 39.80
C ALA A 35 -0.80 0.58 40.14
N VAL A 36 -0.76 1.88 40.46
CA VAL A 36 -1.95 2.67 40.84
C VAL A 36 -2.22 3.83 39.88
N ASP A 37 -1.45 3.97 38.81
CA ASP A 37 -1.59 5.07 37.86
C ASP A 37 -2.70 4.80 36.83
N SER A 38 -3.84 5.44 37.01
CA SER A 38 -5.01 5.32 36.13
C SER A 38 -4.73 5.60 34.65
N ARG A 39 -3.71 6.41 34.32
CA ARG A 39 -3.34 6.74 32.93
C ARG A 39 -2.74 5.56 32.18
N LEU A 40 -2.29 4.53 32.90
CA LEU A 40 -1.69 3.33 32.31
C LEU A 40 -2.71 2.27 31.91
N GLY A 41 -4.02 2.52 32.13
CA GLY A 41 -5.12 1.70 31.61
C GLY A 41 -5.27 0.31 32.22
N GLY A 42 -4.61 0.05 33.35
CA GLY A 42 -4.50 -1.30 33.91
C GLY A 42 -3.56 -2.19 33.09
N LEU A 43 -3.25 -3.36 33.63
CA LEU A 43 -2.07 -4.14 33.24
C LEU A 43 -2.50 -5.39 32.49
N SER A 44 -1.82 -5.72 31.39
CA SER A 44 -2.13 -6.93 30.61
C SER A 44 -1.85 -8.20 31.44
N PRO A 45 -2.73 -9.23 31.42
CA PRO A 45 -2.58 -10.44 32.23
C PRO A 45 -1.31 -11.29 31.96
N ARG A 46 -0.61 -11.07 30.83
CA ARG A 46 0.53 -11.90 30.41
C ARG A 46 1.89 -11.49 30.99
N HIS A 47 2.01 -10.31 31.60
CA HIS A 47 3.23 -9.86 32.26
C HIS A 47 2.85 -9.30 33.63
N THR A 48 3.21 -10.01 34.71
CA THR A 48 2.98 -9.55 36.08
C THR A 48 3.76 -8.28 36.34
N VAL A 49 3.05 -7.28 36.86
CA VAL A 49 3.58 -5.95 37.22
C VAL A 49 4.26 -5.92 38.56
N ASP A 50 4.55 -7.09 39.11
CA ASP A 50 5.23 -7.24 40.40
C ASP A 50 6.63 -6.63 40.44
N ASN A 51 7.15 -6.11 39.31
CA ASN A 51 8.44 -5.43 39.29
C ASN A 51 8.48 -4.08 38.57
N MET A 52 7.35 -3.47 38.16
CA MET A 52 7.40 -2.12 37.57
C MET A 52 7.29 -1.04 38.65
N LYS A 53 8.44 -0.55 39.12
CA LYS A 53 8.52 0.44 40.22
C LYS A 53 8.43 1.88 39.73
N SER A 54 8.85 2.12 38.50
CA SER A 54 8.79 3.44 37.86
C SER A 54 8.73 3.29 36.35
N PHE A 55 8.16 4.28 35.69
CA PHE A 55 7.94 4.29 34.25
C PHE A 55 7.95 5.72 33.72
N LEU A 56 8.58 5.90 32.57
CA LEU A 56 8.61 7.12 31.79
C LEU A 56 8.27 6.74 30.35
N ALA A 57 7.12 7.22 29.87
CA ALA A 57 6.80 7.19 28.46
C ALA A 57 7.00 8.57 27.84
N LEU A 58 7.62 8.57 26.67
CA LEU A 58 7.97 9.77 25.94
C LEU A 58 7.37 9.71 24.53
N PRO A 59 6.56 10.69 24.13
CA PRO A 59 6.02 10.74 22.79
C PRO A 59 7.13 11.01 21.77
N ILE A 60 7.11 10.27 20.66
CA ILE A 60 8.00 10.51 19.52
C ILE A 60 7.20 11.25 18.47
N TYR A 61 7.51 12.53 18.31
CA TYR A 61 6.91 13.37 17.27
C TYR A 61 7.81 13.48 16.05
N SER A 62 7.18 13.66 14.89
CA SER A 62 7.87 14.11 13.68
C SER A 62 6.91 14.99 12.89
N GLN A 63 7.32 16.22 12.57
CA GLN A 63 6.49 17.22 11.85
C GLN A 63 5.11 17.48 12.48
N GLY A 64 5.01 17.38 13.81
CA GLY A 64 3.75 17.60 14.55
C GLY A 64 2.92 16.34 14.76
N ASP A 65 3.15 15.25 14.02
CA ASP A 65 2.41 14.00 14.25
C ASP A 65 3.12 13.12 15.27
N LEU A 66 2.34 12.52 16.18
CA LEU A 66 2.80 11.45 17.05
C LEU A 66 2.99 10.19 16.21
N ILE A 67 4.24 9.71 16.10
CA ILE A 67 4.57 8.54 15.27
C ILE A 67 4.96 7.32 16.09
N GLY A 68 5.08 7.46 17.40
CA GLY A 68 5.34 6.37 18.34
C GLY A 68 5.55 6.86 19.77
N VAL A 69 5.87 5.92 20.65
CA VAL A 69 6.17 6.17 22.06
C VAL A 69 7.44 5.40 22.41
N ALA A 70 8.36 6.06 23.11
CA ALA A 70 9.48 5.41 23.76
C ALA A 70 9.14 5.18 25.24
N GLY A 71 9.38 3.98 25.76
CA GLY A 71 9.17 3.66 27.17
C GLY A 71 10.49 3.33 27.88
N ILE A 72 10.69 3.86 29.08
CA ILE A 72 11.80 3.54 29.98
C ILE A 72 11.19 3.17 31.33
N ALA A 73 11.65 2.08 31.93
CA ALA A 73 11.10 1.58 33.18
C ALA A 73 12.18 1.31 34.22
N ASN A 74 11.76 1.27 35.48
CA ASN A 74 12.50 0.72 36.62
C ASN A 74 13.78 1.44 37.03
N ARG A 75 13.86 2.76 36.83
CA ARG A 75 14.84 3.58 37.54
C ARG A 75 14.49 3.60 39.04
N PRO A 76 15.36 3.14 39.96
CA PRO A 76 15.04 3.08 41.40
C PRO A 76 14.71 4.45 42.01
N ALA A 77 15.35 5.52 41.53
CA ALA A 77 15.08 6.90 41.94
C ALA A 77 13.85 7.53 41.25
N GLY A 78 13.10 6.77 40.46
CA GLY A 78 12.00 7.27 39.65
C GLY A 78 12.47 8.10 38.45
N TYR A 79 11.54 8.84 37.84
CA TYR A 79 11.81 9.82 36.79
C TYR A 79 11.20 11.17 37.18
N ASP A 80 11.72 12.22 36.57
CA ASP A 80 11.27 13.60 36.71
C ASP A 80 11.40 14.32 35.35
N GLN A 81 11.03 15.60 35.31
CA GLN A 81 11.06 16.40 34.09
C GLN A 81 12.47 16.56 33.49
N GLN A 82 13.54 16.53 34.29
CA GLN A 82 14.90 16.66 33.76
C GLN A 82 15.26 15.47 32.86
N HIS A 83 14.73 14.29 33.16
CA HIS A 83 14.91 13.11 32.30
C HIS A 83 14.17 13.27 30.97
N VAL A 84 12.97 13.85 31.00
CA VAL A 84 12.20 14.16 29.78
C VAL A 84 12.99 15.13 28.91
N ASP A 85 13.44 16.24 29.50
CA ASP A 85 14.15 17.30 28.79
C ASP A 85 15.49 16.81 28.23
N PHE A 86 16.19 15.95 28.97
CA PHE A 86 17.43 15.32 28.53
C PHE A 86 17.23 14.41 27.31
N LEU A 87 16.13 13.65 27.27
CA LEU A 87 15.86 12.68 26.20
C LEU A 87 15.18 13.31 24.98
N LYS A 88 14.52 14.45 25.14
CA LYS A 88 13.76 15.14 24.08
C LYS A 88 14.53 15.32 22.77
N PRO A 89 15.82 15.74 22.75
CA PRO A 89 16.57 15.88 21.50
C PRO A 89 16.77 14.56 20.75
N LEU A 90 16.94 13.45 21.47
CA LEU A 90 17.10 12.11 20.87
C LEU A 90 15.79 11.64 20.23
N LEU A 91 14.65 11.95 20.84
CA LEU A 91 13.34 11.57 20.34
C LEU A 91 12.97 12.32 19.06
N VAL A 92 13.31 13.62 18.96
CA VAL A 92 13.08 14.39 17.72
C VAL A 92 13.90 13.82 16.56
N THR A 93 15.16 13.50 16.82
CA THR A 93 16.05 12.89 15.82
C THR A 93 15.55 11.49 15.43
N GLY A 94 15.26 10.65 16.43
CA GLY A 94 14.72 9.31 16.23
C GLY A 94 13.39 9.33 15.48
N GLY A 95 12.53 10.32 15.75
CA GLY A 95 11.27 10.49 15.05
C GLY A 95 11.45 10.80 13.56
N THR A 96 12.40 11.67 13.24
CA THR A 96 12.73 11.98 11.83
C THR A 96 13.24 10.74 11.09
N LEU A 97 14.12 9.95 11.72
CA LEU A 97 14.64 8.71 11.14
C LEU A 97 13.55 7.64 10.99
N LEU A 98 12.69 7.46 11.99
CA LEU A 98 11.56 6.52 11.93
C LEU A 98 10.59 6.88 10.80
N ARG A 99 10.29 8.18 10.60
CA ARG A 99 9.46 8.65 9.50
C ARG A 99 10.11 8.35 8.15
N ALA A 100 11.39 8.70 7.98
CA ALA A 100 12.14 8.43 6.76
C ALA A 100 12.15 6.93 6.42
N TYR A 101 12.45 6.09 7.42
CA TYR A 101 12.46 4.63 7.27
C TYR A 101 11.08 4.08 6.88
N ARG A 102 10.01 4.49 7.57
CA ARG A 102 8.63 4.06 7.22
C ARG A 102 8.24 4.46 5.82
N ASN A 103 8.59 5.68 5.40
CA ASN A 103 8.34 6.17 4.06
C ASN A 103 9.08 5.34 3.01
N GLU A 104 10.35 5.00 3.25
CA GLU A 104 11.12 4.18 2.32
C GLU A 104 10.60 2.75 2.21
N VAL A 105 10.24 2.12 3.33
CA VAL A 105 9.62 0.79 3.35
C VAL A 105 8.29 0.80 2.60
N ARG A 106 7.44 1.81 2.82
CA ARG A 106 6.16 1.96 2.12
C ARG A 106 6.36 2.15 0.62
N ARG A 107 7.32 2.99 0.22
CA ARG A 107 7.67 3.20 -1.19
C ARG A 107 8.08 1.89 -1.86
N LYS A 108 9.04 1.15 -1.29
CA LYS A 108 9.50 -0.13 -1.83
C LYS A 108 8.38 -1.17 -1.93
N ARG A 109 7.49 -1.22 -0.94
CA ARG A 109 6.32 -2.13 -0.98
C ARG A 109 5.38 -1.78 -2.12
N ASN A 110 5.07 -0.49 -2.32
CA ASN A 110 4.21 -0.05 -3.40
C ASN A 110 4.83 -0.32 -4.77
N GLU A 111 6.11 -0.02 -4.95
CA GLU A 111 6.84 -0.30 -6.20
C GLU A 111 6.86 -1.79 -6.52
N ASN A 112 7.12 -2.65 -5.53
CA ASN A 112 7.12 -4.08 -5.74
C ASN A 112 5.71 -4.64 -5.99
N ALA A 113 4.68 -4.11 -5.32
CA ALA A 113 3.30 -4.48 -5.57
C ALA A 113 2.87 -4.10 -7.00
N LEU A 114 3.25 -2.89 -7.45
CA LEU A 114 3.01 -2.43 -8.82
C LEU A 114 3.71 -3.36 -9.83
N ARG A 115 5.02 -3.59 -9.67
CA ARG A 115 5.79 -4.50 -10.53
C ARG A 115 5.17 -5.89 -10.61
N ILE A 116 4.78 -6.48 -9.48
CA ILE A 116 4.15 -7.81 -9.45
C ILE A 116 2.79 -7.78 -10.15
N SER A 117 2.01 -6.70 -10.00
CA SER A 117 0.73 -6.56 -10.69
C SER A 117 0.89 -6.42 -12.21
N GLU A 118 1.88 -5.64 -12.65
CA GLU A 118 2.22 -5.48 -14.07
C GLU A 118 2.72 -6.79 -14.68
N GLU A 119 3.61 -7.51 -13.98
CA GLU A 119 4.08 -8.82 -14.42
C GLU A 119 2.94 -9.84 -14.51
N ARG A 120 2.00 -9.83 -13.57
CA ARG A 120 0.83 -10.69 -13.61
C ARG A 120 -0.09 -10.32 -14.77
N PHE A 121 -0.37 -9.03 -14.97
CA PHE A 121 -1.18 -8.56 -16.09
C PHE A 121 -0.53 -8.95 -17.43
N SER A 122 0.76 -8.65 -17.60
CA SER A 122 1.55 -9.00 -18.77
C SER A 122 1.48 -10.51 -19.06
N LYS A 123 1.69 -11.37 -18.04
CA LYS A 123 1.55 -12.82 -18.19
C LYS A 123 0.13 -13.23 -18.60
N VAL A 124 -0.91 -12.72 -17.92
CA VAL A 124 -2.31 -13.05 -18.22
C VAL A 124 -2.73 -12.57 -19.61
N PHE A 125 -2.19 -11.44 -20.08
CA PHE A 125 -2.47 -10.90 -21.39
C PHE A 125 -1.73 -11.69 -22.48
N HIS A 126 -0.40 -11.82 -22.39
CA HIS A 126 0.42 -12.41 -23.44
C HIS A 126 0.37 -13.94 -23.49
N LEU A 127 0.16 -14.63 -22.36
CA LEU A 127 0.03 -16.10 -22.34
C LEU A 127 -1.40 -16.59 -22.55
N ASN A 128 -2.36 -15.68 -22.77
CA ASN A 128 -3.73 -16.10 -23.05
C ASN A 128 -3.81 -16.78 -24.43
N PRO A 129 -4.39 -17.99 -24.53
CA PRO A 129 -4.51 -18.67 -25.82
C PRO A 129 -5.49 -17.99 -26.77
N MET A 130 -6.38 -17.11 -26.30
CA MET A 130 -7.28 -16.33 -27.15
C MET A 130 -6.61 -15.05 -27.62
N GLY A 131 -6.88 -14.65 -28.86
CA GLY A 131 -6.43 -13.38 -29.40
C GLY A 131 -7.00 -12.19 -28.61
N LYS A 132 -6.12 -11.30 -28.17
CA LYS A 132 -6.47 -10.08 -27.44
C LYS A 132 -5.76 -8.88 -28.04
N ALA A 133 -6.48 -7.76 -28.09
CA ALA A 133 -5.98 -6.47 -28.49
C ALA A 133 -6.43 -5.40 -27.49
N ILE A 134 -5.54 -4.45 -27.19
CA ILE A 134 -5.85 -3.21 -26.50
C ILE A 134 -5.89 -2.13 -27.57
N ILE A 135 -7.04 -1.48 -27.73
CA ILE A 135 -7.29 -0.52 -28.81
C ILE A 135 -7.72 0.80 -28.18
N ASN A 136 -7.14 1.91 -28.66
CA ASN A 136 -7.61 3.24 -28.31
C ASN A 136 -8.96 3.50 -29.00
N ILE A 137 -10.06 3.51 -28.23
CA ILE A 137 -11.42 3.61 -28.78
C ILE A 137 -11.66 4.87 -29.63
N ASN A 138 -11.02 6.00 -29.29
CA ASN A 138 -11.23 7.27 -29.99
C ASN A 138 -10.50 7.33 -31.34
N THR A 139 -9.38 6.63 -31.48
CA THR A 139 -8.54 6.67 -32.68
C THR A 139 -8.56 5.37 -33.48
N GLY A 140 -9.10 4.29 -32.91
CA GLY A 140 -9.05 2.93 -33.46
C GLY A 140 -7.66 2.31 -33.47
N LYS A 141 -6.64 2.97 -32.91
CA LYS A 141 -5.25 2.51 -32.97
C LYS A 141 -4.97 1.38 -31.99
N LEU A 142 -4.31 0.33 -32.47
CA LEU A 142 -3.82 -0.78 -31.64
C LEU A 142 -2.67 -0.29 -30.74
N ILE A 143 -2.89 -0.38 -29.43
CA ILE A 143 -1.90 -0.04 -28.40
C ILE A 143 -1.04 -1.26 -28.08
N ASP A 144 -1.67 -2.43 -27.96
CA ASP A 144 -1.01 -3.69 -27.61
C ASP A 144 -1.83 -4.88 -28.15
N VAL A 145 -1.16 -5.99 -28.42
CA VAL A 145 -1.75 -7.27 -28.84
C VAL A 145 -0.98 -8.43 -28.23
N ASN A 146 -1.64 -9.55 -27.96
CA ASN A 146 -0.96 -10.78 -27.54
C ASN A 146 -0.51 -11.65 -28.73
N GLU A 147 0.34 -12.65 -28.46
CA GLU A 147 0.87 -13.55 -29.50
C GLU A 147 -0.23 -14.33 -30.22
N SER A 148 -1.27 -14.77 -29.50
CA SER A 148 -2.41 -15.46 -30.12
C SER A 148 -3.17 -14.59 -31.13
N PHE A 149 -3.26 -13.27 -30.90
CA PHE A 149 -3.87 -12.36 -31.86
C PHE A 149 -3.06 -12.31 -33.15
N LEU A 150 -1.74 -12.09 -33.05
CA LEU A 150 -0.82 -12.05 -34.19
C LEU A 150 -0.83 -13.35 -34.98
N ASN A 151 -0.80 -14.49 -34.29
CA ASN A 151 -0.88 -15.82 -34.89
C ASN A 151 -2.22 -16.07 -35.58
N THR A 152 -3.31 -15.47 -35.10
CA THR A 152 -4.62 -15.62 -35.73
C THR A 152 -4.70 -14.81 -37.02
N ILE A 153 -4.19 -13.58 -37.04
CA ILE A 153 -4.29 -12.70 -38.19
C ILE A 153 -3.13 -12.83 -39.20
N GLN A 154 -2.04 -13.51 -38.81
CA GLN A 154 -0.82 -13.71 -39.61
C GLN A 154 -0.08 -12.40 -39.97
N TYR A 155 0.07 -11.52 -38.97
CA TYR A 155 0.86 -10.28 -39.08
C TYR A 155 1.98 -10.25 -38.05
N ALA A 156 3.09 -9.56 -38.36
CA ALA A 156 4.10 -9.23 -37.38
C ALA A 156 3.63 -8.08 -36.48
N ARG A 157 4.14 -8.03 -35.25
CA ARG A 157 3.74 -7.04 -34.24
C ARG A 157 3.97 -5.61 -34.72
N GLU A 158 5.09 -5.38 -35.39
CA GLU A 158 5.53 -4.08 -35.90
C GLU A 158 4.62 -3.56 -37.02
N GLU A 159 3.89 -4.45 -37.69
CA GLU A 159 2.93 -4.11 -38.74
C GLU A 159 1.56 -3.69 -38.17
N VAL A 160 1.29 -4.05 -36.91
CA VAL A 160 -0.02 -3.91 -36.27
C VAL A 160 -0.05 -2.76 -35.27
N ILE A 161 0.99 -2.62 -34.44
CA ILE A 161 1.01 -1.61 -33.37
C ILE A 161 0.99 -0.19 -33.95
N GLY A 162 0.09 0.64 -33.41
CA GLY A 162 -0.11 2.04 -33.83
C GLY A 162 -0.97 2.23 -35.08
N LYS A 163 -1.33 1.15 -35.78
CA LYS A 163 -2.27 1.17 -36.92
C LYS A 163 -3.71 1.22 -36.44
N ALA A 164 -4.58 1.91 -37.17
CA ALA A 164 -6.01 1.80 -36.92
C ALA A 164 -6.50 0.41 -37.33
N ILE A 165 -7.41 -0.18 -36.54
CA ILE A 165 -7.93 -1.53 -36.79
C ILE A 165 -8.56 -1.68 -38.20
N ASN A 166 -9.17 -0.62 -38.71
CA ASN A 166 -9.76 -0.58 -40.06
C ASN A 166 -8.71 -0.58 -41.18
N GLU A 167 -7.46 -0.16 -40.92
CA GLU A 167 -6.37 -0.23 -41.91
C GLU A 167 -5.90 -1.67 -42.16
N LEU A 168 -6.16 -2.58 -41.22
CA LEU A 168 -5.72 -3.97 -41.30
C LEU A 168 -6.68 -4.87 -42.09
N ASN A 169 -7.86 -4.36 -42.47
CA ASN A 169 -8.91 -5.08 -43.21
C ASN A 169 -9.26 -6.44 -42.57
N LEU A 170 -9.34 -6.50 -41.24
CA LEU A 170 -9.58 -7.75 -40.51
C LEU A 170 -11.05 -8.18 -40.49
N TYR A 171 -12.00 -7.28 -40.73
CA TYR A 171 -13.43 -7.58 -40.75
C TYR A 171 -13.94 -7.72 -42.18
N ALA A 172 -14.76 -8.73 -42.45
CA ALA A 172 -15.41 -8.89 -43.75
C ALA A 172 -16.36 -7.73 -44.09
N ASP A 173 -17.02 -7.19 -43.08
CA ASP A 173 -17.76 -5.94 -43.15
C ASP A 173 -16.96 -4.81 -42.46
N PRO A 174 -16.54 -3.76 -43.21
CA PRO A 174 -15.83 -2.61 -42.65
C PRO A 174 -16.60 -1.84 -41.57
N GLY A 175 -17.93 -1.97 -41.52
CA GLY A 175 -18.78 -1.27 -40.55
C GLY A 175 -18.77 -1.85 -39.13
N VAL A 176 -18.24 -3.07 -38.95
CA VAL A 176 -18.27 -3.80 -37.67
C VAL A 176 -17.59 -3.01 -36.55
N TRP A 177 -16.45 -2.37 -36.83
CA TRP A 177 -15.74 -1.61 -35.81
C TRP A 177 -16.53 -0.39 -35.33
N ASP A 178 -17.18 0.33 -36.25
CA ASP A 178 -17.99 1.51 -35.90
C ASP A 178 -19.21 1.13 -35.06
N GLU A 179 -19.78 -0.06 -35.30
CA GLU A 179 -20.83 -0.63 -34.47
C GLU A 179 -20.33 -1.00 -33.07
N ILE A 180 -19.19 -1.70 -32.97
CA ILE A 180 -18.55 -2.04 -31.69
C ILE A 180 -18.30 -0.76 -30.87
N VAL A 181 -17.68 0.26 -31.48
CA VAL A 181 -17.40 1.54 -30.81
C VAL A 181 -18.69 2.18 -30.31
N ARG A 182 -19.73 2.22 -31.15
CA ARG A 182 -21.03 2.81 -30.78
C ARG A 182 -21.63 2.12 -29.56
N VAL A 183 -21.66 0.79 -29.54
CA VAL A 183 -22.22 0.03 -28.42
C VAL A 183 -21.38 0.22 -27.16
N VAL A 184 -20.05 0.09 -27.25
CA VAL A 184 -19.15 0.30 -26.09
C VAL A 184 -19.30 1.71 -25.52
N LEU A 185 -19.44 2.75 -26.34
CA LEU A 185 -19.65 4.12 -25.85
C LEU A 185 -21.02 4.32 -25.17
N GLN A 186 -22.02 3.51 -25.50
CA GLN A 186 -23.36 3.58 -24.90
C GLN A 186 -23.50 2.72 -23.64
N THR A 187 -22.92 1.52 -23.63
CA THR A 187 -23.14 0.49 -22.60
C THR A 187 -21.92 0.22 -21.73
N GLY A 188 -20.73 0.61 -22.18
CA GLY A 188 -19.44 0.30 -21.55
C GLY A 188 -18.85 -1.07 -21.94
N LEU A 189 -19.61 -1.94 -22.61
CA LEU A 189 -19.14 -3.28 -23.00
C LEU A 189 -19.93 -3.89 -24.17
N VAL A 190 -19.25 -4.75 -24.93
CA VAL A 190 -19.83 -5.62 -25.95
C VAL A 190 -19.40 -7.05 -25.64
N TYR A 191 -20.33 -7.99 -25.70
CA TYR A 191 -20.08 -9.41 -25.46
C TYR A 191 -20.92 -10.25 -26.42
N ASP A 192 -20.48 -11.49 -26.67
CA ASP A 192 -21.16 -12.47 -27.53
C ASP A 192 -21.51 -11.96 -28.95
N GLN A 193 -20.69 -11.05 -29.50
CA GLN A 193 -20.82 -10.58 -30.88
C GLN A 193 -20.05 -11.50 -31.83
N GLU A 194 -20.78 -12.23 -32.66
CA GLU A 194 -20.21 -13.00 -33.75
C GLU A 194 -19.89 -12.08 -34.93
N THR A 195 -18.67 -12.21 -35.48
CA THR A 195 -18.25 -11.48 -36.68
C THR A 195 -17.38 -12.37 -37.55
N MET A 196 -17.41 -12.12 -38.85
CA MET A 196 -16.53 -12.78 -39.80
C MET A 196 -15.22 -12.00 -39.93
N LEU A 197 -14.10 -12.69 -39.68
CA LEU A 197 -12.77 -12.14 -39.86
C LEU A 197 -12.18 -12.53 -41.21
N CYS A 198 -11.54 -11.58 -41.88
CA CYS A 198 -10.69 -11.80 -43.04
C CYS A 198 -9.28 -12.08 -42.54
N ILE A 199 -8.93 -13.36 -42.47
CA ILE A 199 -7.59 -13.82 -42.10
C ILE A 199 -6.77 -14.01 -43.38
N LYS A 200 -5.49 -13.63 -43.35
CA LYS A 200 -4.54 -13.83 -44.44
C LYS A 200 -4.14 -15.28 -44.62
#